data_AF-A0A383BHK0-F1
#
_entry.id   AF-A0A383BHK0-F1
#
_cell.length_a   1.000
_cell.length_b   1.000
_cell.length_c   1.000
_cell.angle_alpha   90.00
_cell.angle_beta   90.00
_cell.angle_gamma   90.00
#
_symmetry.space_group_name_H-M   'P 1'
#
loop_
_entity.id
_entity.type
_entity.pdbx_description
1 polymer ?
#
loop_
_entity_poly.entity_id
_entity_poly.type
_entity_poly.pdbx_seq_one_letter_code
_entity_poly.pdbx_strand_id
1 'polypeptide(L)' 'MINILMVDDHLIVREGIKRIINDIPDMNIISEASNGNEAMALI' A
#
# COMPACT_ATOMS: atom_id res chain seq x y z
N MET A 1 12.35 -6.45 -7.78
CA MET A 1 11.29 -5.42 -7.66
C MET A 1 9.94 -6.08 -7.40
N ILE A 2 9.38 -5.83 -6.22
CA ILE A 2 8.08 -6.32 -5.75
C ILE A 2 7.11 -5.13 -5.74
N ASN A 3 5.98 -5.26 -6.45
CA ASN A 3 4.93 -4.25 -6.47
C ASN A 3 3.86 -4.59 -5.44
N ILE A 4 3.49 -3.60 -4.63
CA ILE A 4 2.61 -3.75 -3.47
C ILE A 4 1.36 -2.89 -3.69
N LEU A 5 0.20 -3.51 -3.55
CA LEU A 5 -1.09 -2.85 -3.31
C LEU A 5 -1.36 -2.93 -1.81
N MET A 6 -1.57 -1.78 -1.16
CA MET A 6 -1.83 -1.72 0.28
C MET A 6 -3.31 -1.45 0.56
N VAL A 7 -3.92 -2.21 1.48
CA VAL A 7 -5.35 -2.09 1.81
C VAL A 7 -5.51 -1.99 3.32
N ASP A 8 -5.98 -0.84 3.82
CA ASP A 8 -6.27 -0.61 5.23
C ASP A 8 -7.23 0.59 5.35
N ASP A 9 -8.24 0.50 6.21
CA ASP A 9 -9.25 1.54 6.44
C ASP A 9 -8.74 2.70 7.32
N HIS A 10 -7.54 2.59 7.87
CA HIS A 10 -6.90 3.60 8.70
C HIS A 10 -5.75 4.30 7.98
N LEU A 11 -5.94 5.59 7.69
CA LEU A 11 -4.91 6.42 7.04
C LEU A 11 -3.56 6.41 7.78
N ILE A 12 -3.58 6.46 9.12
CA ILE A 12 -2.37 6.48 9.95
C ILE A 12 -1.52 5.21 9.77
N VAL A 13 -2.15 4.06 9.58
CA VAL A 13 -1.46 2.78 9.37
C VAL A 13 -0.77 2.78 8.01
N ARG A 14 -1.47 3.23 6.96
CA ARG A 14 -0.92 3.34 5.60
C ARG A 14 0.30 4.24 5.53
N GLU A 15 0.24 5.41 6.15
CA GLU A 15 1.38 6.34 6.19
C GLU A 15 2.58 5.77 6.96
N GLY A 16 2.33 5.04 8.05
CA GLY A 16 3.37 4.32 8.79
C GLY A 16 4.05 3.24 7.95
N ILE A 17 3.27 2.40 7.25
CA ILE A 17 3.79 1.32 6.41
C ILE A 17 4.57 1.87 5.21
N LYS A 18 4.06 2.92 4.54
CA LYS A 18 4.80 3.58 3.45
C LYS A 18 6.20 3.99 3.84
N ARG A 19 6.33 4.59 5.03
CA ARG A 19 7.62 5.06 5.51
C ARG A 19 8.62 3.91 5.68
N ILE A 20 8.15 2.75 6.16
CA ILE A 20 8.97 1.55 6.31
C ILE A 20 9.34 0.97 4.93
N ILE A 21 8.39 0.87 4.01
CA ILE A 21 8.62 0.28 2.68
C ILE A 21 9.53 1.15 1.82
N ASN A 22 9.45 2.49 1.94
CA ASN A 22 10.31 3.42 1.20
C ASN A 22 11.81 3.23 1.48
N ASP A 23 12.17 2.63 2.61
CA ASP A 23 13.57 2.32 2.95
C ASP A 23 14.05 0.99 2.33
N ILE A 24 13.17 0.25 1.63
CA ILE A 24 13.46 -1.06 1.01
C ILE A 24 13.58 -0.87 -0.52
N PRO A 25 14.80 -0.90 -1.09
CA PRO A 25 15.04 -0.52 -2.50
C PRO A 25 14.33 -1.39 -3.55
N ASP A 26 13.92 -2.59 -3.17
CA ASP A 26 13.36 -3.59 -4.09
C ASP A 26 11.84 -3.75 -3.95
N MET A 27 11.18 -2.86 -3.18
CA MET A 27 9.74 -2.83 -2.95
C MET A 27 9.15 -1.48 -3.31
N ASN A 28 8.02 -1.48 -4.01
CA ASN A 28 7.30 -0.26 -4.38
C ASN A 28 5.81 -0.41 -4.10
N ILE A 29 5.25 0.53 -3.36
CA ILE A 29 3.79 0.68 -3.23
C ILE A 29 3.29 1.37 -4.50
N ILE A 30 2.51 0.66 -5.30
CA ILE A 30 1.99 1.16 -6.58
C ILE A 30 0.53 1.62 -6.48
N SER A 31 -0.18 1.19 -5.44
CA SER A 31 -1.59 1.51 -5.24
C SER A 31 -2.00 1.33 -3.77
N GLU A 32 -3.07 2.03 -3.39
CA GLU A 32 -3.65 2.00 -2.05
C GLU A 32 -5.16 1.97 -2.12
N ALA A 33 -5.77 1.26 -1.17
CA ALA A 33 -7.22 1.21 -0.98
C ALA A 33 -7.58 1.36 0.49
N SER A 34 -8.78 1.85 0.76
CA SER A 34 -9.36 1.95 2.12
C SER A 34 -10.27 0.77 2.47
N ASN A 35 -10.63 -0.05 1.49
CA ASN A 35 -11.55 -1.17 1.64
C ASN A 35 -11.36 -2.19 0.51
N GLY A 36 -12.03 -3.34 0.65
CA GLY A 36 -11.93 -4.42 -0.33
C GLY A 36 -12.45 -4.07 -1.72
N ASN A 37 -13.50 -3.26 -1.84
CA ASN A 37 -14.05 -2.89 -3.14
C ASN A 37 -13.09 -1.99 -3.93
N GLU A 38 -12.49 -1.00 -3.26
CA GLU A 38 -11.44 -0.17 -3.85
C GLU A 38 -10.23 -1.02 -4.25
N ALA A 39 -9.82 -1.96 -3.40
CA ALA A 39 -8.70 -2.85 -3.70
C ALA A 39 -8.96 -3.68 -4.96
N MET A 40 -10.17 -4.26 -5.08
CA MET A 40 -10.55 -5.05 -6.24
C MET A 40 -10.59 -4.24 -7.55
N ALA A 41 -10.80 -2.93 -7.50
CA ALA A 41 -10.75 -2.05 -8.67
C ALA A 41 -9.33 -1.68 -9.12
N LEU A 42 -8.31 -2.01 -8.31
CA LEU A 42 -6.90 -1.66 -8.53
C LEU A 42 -6.02 -2.86 -8.96
N ILE A 43 -6.61 -4.05 -9.06
CA ILE A 43 -5.98 -5.30 -9.55
C ILE A 43 -6.37 -5.48 -11.02
#